data_AF-A0A975HTB1-F1
#
_entry.id   AF-A0A975HTB1-F1
#
_cell.length_a   1.000
_cell.length_b   1.000
_cell.length_c   1.000
_cell.angle_alpha   90.00
_cell.angle_beta   90.00
_cell.angle_gamma   90.00
#
_symmetry.space_group_name_H-M   'P 1'
#
loop_
_entity.id
_entity.type
_entity.pdbx_description
1 polymer ?
#
loop_
_entity_poly.entity_id
_entity_poly.type
_entity_poly.pdbx_seq_one_letter_code
_entity_poly.pdbx_strand_id
1 'polypeptide(L)'
;MNVVRIMAGLFYAPHVYQKLTSVEPTLAFFAKAGLTPAPLFLGMAVLCEALAFLGLTFGLFTRWIGLLSFGCMVVAAYAILQTKGVNWYWAKGGIEYLAFWGITSLAIAIDAWRKEQALKA
;
A
#
# COMPACT_ATOMS: atom_id res chain seq x y z
N MET A 1 17.10 4.87 6.85
CA MET A 1 15.70 4.74 6.40
C MET A 1 15.34 5.57 5.15
N ASN A 2 16.05 6.65 4.81
CA ASN A 2 15.63 7.55 3.71
C ASN A 2 15.48 6.87 2.34
N VAL A 3 16.46 6.07 1.91
CA VAL A 3 16.41 5.36 0.62
C VAL A 3 15.21 4.42 0.55
N VAL A 4 15.03 3.58 1.58
CA VAL A 4 13.90 2.63 1.66
C VAL A 4 12.56 3.36 1.65
N ARG A 5 12.44 4.44 2.43
CA ARG A 5 11.24 5.30 2.46
C ARG A 5 10.90 5.85 1.08
N ILE A 6 11.88 6.46 0.41
CA ILE A 6 11.68 7.06 -0.92
C ILE A 6 11.29 6.00 -1.94
N MET A 7 11.98 4.85 -1.97
CA MET A 7 11.67 3.76 -2.89
C MET A 7 10.27 3.18 -2.65
N ALA A 8 9.89 2.97 -1.38
CA ALA A 8 8.55 2.52 -1.02
C ALA A 8 7.47 3.51 -1.51
N GLY A 9 7.74 4.81 -1.43
CA GLY A 9 6.87 5.85 -2.00
C GLY A 9 6.77 5.74 -3.52
N LEU A 10 7.90 5.78 -4.22
CA LEU A 10 7.95 5.77 -5.69
C LEU A 10 7.24 4.55 -6.30
N PHE A 11 7.25 3.41 -5.63
CA PHE A 11 6.61 2.19 -6.14
C PHE A 11 5.08 2.25 -6.13
N TYR A 12 4.46 3.20 -5.42
CA TYR A 12 3.03 3.48 -5.55
C TYR A 12 2.67 4.21 -6.85
N ALA A 13 3.61 4.91 -7.51
CA ALA A 13 3.33 5.65 -8.75
C ALA A 13 2.71 4.79 -9.87
N PRO A 14 3.28 3.63 -10.25
CA PRO A 14 2.66 2.76 -11.24
C PRO A 14 1.30 2.22 -10.79
N HIS A 15 1.09 1.99 -9.48
CA HIS A 15 -0.18 1.49 -8.96
C HIS A 15 -1.31 2.52 -9.06
N VAL A 16 -1.02 3.79 -8.73
CA VAL A 16 -1.97 4.89 -8.93
C VAL A 16 -2.27 5.06 -10.41
N TYR A 17 -1.23 5.11 -11.27
CA TYR A 17 -1.39 5.27 -12.71
C TYR A 17 -2.26 4.17 -13.32
N GLN A 18 -2.02 2.91 -12.97
CA GLN A 18 -2.81 1.78 -13.47
C GLN A 18 -4.28 1.86 -13.03
N LYS A 19 -4.57 2.26 -11.78
CA LYS A 19 -5.96 2.39 -11.32
C LYS A 19 -6.73 3.50 -12.03
N LEU A 20 -6.05 4.59 -12.40
CA LEU A 20 -6.65 5.71 -13.12
C LEU A 20 -6.84 5.42 -14.62
N THR A 21 -5.96 4.64 -15.22
CA THR A 21 -6.01 4.32 -16.66
C THR A 21 -6.76 3.02 -16.98
N SER A 22 -6.86 2.09 -16.02
CA SER A 22 -7.50 0.78 -16.16
C SER A 22 -8.65 0.62 -15.18
N VAL A 23 -9.62 1.54 -15.24
CA VAL A 23 -10.74 1.61 -14.29
C VAL A 23 -11.62 0.35 -14.33
N GLU A 24 -12.08 -0.07 -15.51
CA GLU A 24 -13.02 -1.19 -15.65
C GLU A 24 -12.44 -2.52 -15.12
N PRO A 25 -11.21 -2.94 -15.48
CA PRO A 25 -10.61 -4.14 -14.89
C PRO A 25 -10.43 -4.04 -13.37
N THR A 26 -10.12 -2.83 -12.87
CA THR A 26 -9.93 -2.61 -11.43
C THR A 26 -11.25 -2.72 -10.66
N LEU A 27 -12.35 -2.20 -11.22
CA LEU A 27 -13.69 -2.37 -10.64
C LEU A 27 -14.09 -3.85 -10.61
N ALA A 28 -13.84 -4.58 -11.69
CA ALA A 28 -14.09 -6.03 -11.74
C ALA A 28 -13.26 -6.80 -10.70
N PHE A 29 -11.99 -6.42 -10.50
CA PHE A 29 -11.14 -6.99 -9.46
C PHE A 29 -11.70 -6.76 -8.05
N PHE A 30 -12.10 -5.51 -7.72
CA PHE A 30 -12.67 -5.21 -6.40
C PHE A 30 -13.99 -5.93 -6.16
N ALA A 31 -14.87 -6.00 -7.18
CA ALA A 31 -16.10 -6.77 -7.09
C ALA A 31 -15.81 -8.27 -6.84
N LYS A 32 -14.85 -8.85 -7.56
CA LYS A 32 -14.42 -10.24 -7.36
C LYS A 32 -13.82 -10.47 -5.97
N ALA A 33 -13.15 -9.48 -5.39
CA ALA A 33 -12.62 -9.53 -4.03
C ALA A 33 -13.69 -9.39 -2.93
N GLY A 34 -14.97 -9.22 -3.30
CA GLY A 34 -16.07 -8.98 -2.35
C GLY A 34 -16.08 -7.56 -1.78
N LEU A 35 -15.26 -6.65 -2.31
CA LEU A 35 -15.16 -5.27 -1.87
C LEU A 35 -16.24 -4.43 -2.55
N THR A 36 -17.45 -4.47 -1.99
CA THR A 36 -18.65 -3.83 -2.53
C THR A 36 -19.09 -2.63 -1.68
N PRO A 37 -19.42 -1.46 -2.28
CA PRO A 37 -19.44 -1.17 -3.72
C PRO A 37 -18.05 -0.90 -4.30
N ALA A 38 -17.70 -1.55 -5.42
CA ALA A 38 -16.36 -1.49 -6.03
C ALA A 38 -15.85 -0.05 -6.32
N PRO A 39 -16.68 0.91 -6.78
CA PRO A 39 -16.22 2.29 -7.00
C PRO A 39 -15.71 2.98 -5.74
N LEU A 40 -16.30 2.70 -4.57
CA LEU A 40 -15.84 3.25 -3.29
C LEU A 40 -14.44 2.73 -2.95
N PHE A 41 -14.20 1.43 -3.12
CA PHE A 41 -12.90 0.82 -2.87
C PHE A 41 -11.84 1.24 -3.89
N LEU A 42 -12.21 1.46 -5.15
CA LEU A 42 -11.33 2.07 -6.14
C LEU A 42 -10.88 3.47 -5.71
N GLY A 43 -11.83 4.33 -5.33
CA GLY A 43 -11.53 5.69 -4.87
C GLY A 43 -10.64 5.69 -3.62
N MET A 44 -10.95 4.84 -2.64
CA MET A 44 -10.13 4.69 -1.43
C MET A 44 -8.72 4.19 -1.75
N ALA A 45 -8.58 3.20 -2.64
CA ALA A 45 -7.29 2.67 -3.02
C ALA A 45 -6.44 3.72 -3.73
N VAL A 46 -7.00 4.44 -4.71
CA VAL A 46 -6.29 5.55 -5.39
C VAL A 46 -5.86 6.62 -4.38
N LEU A 47 -6.74 7.03 -3.47
CA LEU A 47 -6.43 8.01 -2.44
C LEU A 47 -5.30 7.54 -1.52
N CYS A 48 -5.39 6.31 -0.99
CA CYS A 48 -4.38 5.76 -0.10
C CYS A 48 -3.02 5.64 -0.80
N GLU A 49 -3.00 5.13 -2.03
CA GLU A 49 -1.78 4.97 -2.80
C GLU A 49 -1.16 6.30 -3.20
N ALA A 50 -1.96 7.31 -3.54
CA ALA A 50 -1.48 8.66 -3.84
C ALA A 50 -0.89 9.34 -2.59
N LEU A 51 -1.55 9.21 -1.44
CA LEU A 51 -1.03 9.70 -0.16
C LEU A 51 0.26 8.98 0.24
N ALA A 52 0.35 7.66 0.03
CA ALA A 52 1.56 6.89 0.27
C ALA A 52 2.68 7.29 -0.67
N PHE A 53 2.40 7.46 -1.96
CA PHE A 53 3.35 7.96 -2.96
C PHE A 53 3.94 9.31 -2.55
N LEU A 54 3.10 10.32 -2.31
CA LEU A 54 3.56 11.67 -1.98
C LEU A 54 4.23 11.70 -0.60
N GLY A 55 3.58 11.12 0.41
CA GLY A 55 4.06 11.16 1.79
C GLY A 55 5.37 10.42 1.99
N LEU A 56 5.50 9.19 1.46
CA LEU A 56 6.74 8.43 1.55
C LEU A 56 7.81 8.91 0.57
N THR A 57 7.50 9.57 -0.54
CA THR A 57 8.55 10.12 -1.40
C THR A 57 9.15 11.39 -0.79
N PHE A 58 8.31 12.35 -0.40
CA PHE A 58 8.76 13.66 0.09
C PHE A 58 9.02 13.71 1.60
N GLY A 59 8.62 12.69 2.36
CA GLY A 59 8.89 12.58 3.80
C GLY A 59 7.84 13.24 4.68
N LEU A 60 6.67 13.50 4.12
CA LEU A 60 5.57 14.19 4.79
C LEU A 60 4.84 13.21 5.72
N PHE A 61 4.66 13.59 6.99
CA PHE A 61 3.93 12.80 7.99
C PHE A 61 4.31 11.30 8.00
N THR A 62 5.62 11.01 7.81
CA THR A 62 6.14 9.66 7.52
C THR A 62 5.62 8.57 8.47
N ARG A 63 5.45 8.89 9.76
CA ARG A 63 4.90 7.99 10.78
C ARG A 63 3.51 7.46 10.40
N TRP A 64 2.59 8.37 10.06
CA TRP A 64 1.19 8.04 9.75
C TRP A 64 1.06 7.46 8.36
N ILE A 65 1.82 7.99 7.41
CA ILE A 65 1.83 7.48 6.03
C ILE A 65 2.39 6.05 5.98
N GLY A 66 3.40 5.72 6.80
CA GLY A 66 3.90 4.35 6.93
C GLY A 66 2.83 3.38 7.42
N LEU A 67 2.01 3.77 8.40
CA LEU A 67 0.87 2.95 8.85
C LEU A 67 -0.24 2.83 7.80
N LEU A 68 -0.55 3.92 7.11
CA LEU A 68 -1.53 3.91 6.01
C LEU A 68 -1.08 2.98 4.88
N SER A 69 0.19 3.03 4.50
CA SER A 69 0.80 2.10 3.53
C SER A 69 0.74 0.65 4.00
N PHE A 70 1.04 0.37 5.28
CA PHE A 70 0.90 -0.96 5.86
C PHE A 70 -0.54 -1.47 5.79
N GLY A 71 -1.52 -0.65 6.20
CA GLY A 71 -2.94 -1.00 6.12
C GLY A 71 -3.40 -1.26 4.68
N CYS A 72 -2.93 -0.46 3.72
CA CYS A 72 -3.18 -0.66 2.29
C CYS A 72 -2.68 -2.04 1.83
N MET A 73 -1.47 -2.44 2.25
CA MET A 73 -0.92 -3.76 1.91
C MET A 73 -1.73 -4.92 2.51
N VAL A 74 -2.27 -4.76 3.72
CA VAL A 74 -3.14 -5.76 4.36
C VAL A 74 -4.43 -5.95 3.56
N VAL A 75 -5.09 -4.85 3.16
CA VAL A 75 -6.32 -4.91 2.35
C VAL A 75 -6.03 -5.49 0.96
N ALA A 76 -4.88 -5.13 0.35
CA ALA A 76 -4.45 -5.72 -0.92
C ALA A 76 -4.20 -7.22 -0.80
N ALA A 77 -3.56 -7.68 0.29
CA ALA A 77 -3.32 -9.10 0.54
C ALA A 77 -4.64 -9.86 0.70
N TYR A 78 -5.58 -9.30 1.46
CA TYR A 78 -6.94 -9.84 1.55
C TYR A 78 -7.58 -9.98 0.15
N ALA A 79 -7.56 -8.93 -0.67
CA ALA A 79 -8.17 -8.94 -2.00
C ALA A 79 -7.53 -10.01 -2.92
N ILE A 80 -6.20 -10.20 -2.83
CA ILE A 80 -5.51 -11.27 -3.57
C ILE A 80 -5.95 -12.65 -3.09
N LEU A 81 -6.02 -12.88 -1.77
CA LEU A 81 -6.46 -14.16 -1.22
C LEU A 81 -7.88 -14.51 -1.65
N GLN A 82 -8.79 -13.52 -1.71
CA GLN A 82 -10.17 -13.74 -2.18
C GLN A 82 -10.23 -14.02 -3.70
N THR A 83 -9.41 -13.34 -4.50
CA THR A 83 -9.52 -13.41 -5.97
C THR A 83 -8.68 -14.53 -6.60
N LYS A 84 -7.61 -14.96 -5.94
CA LYS A 84 -6.62 -15.93 -6.43
C LYS A 84 -6.40 -17.13 -5.51
N GLY A 85 -7.02 -17.15 -4.33
CA GLY A 85 -6.84 -18.20 -3.33
C GLY A 85 -5.58 -18.03 -2.48
N VAL A 86 -5.37 -18.98 -1.56
CA VAL A 86 -4.23 -18.96 -0.64
C VAL A 86 -2.96 -19.38 -1.37
N ASN A 87 -2.07 -18.42 -1.63
CA ASN A 87 -0.73 -18.66 -2.17
C ASN A 87 0.28 -17.70 -1.53
N TRP A 88 1.48 -18.20 -1.26
CA TRP A 88 2.59 -17.36 -0.80
C TRP A 88 3.36 -16.78 -1.98
N TYR A 89 3.88 -17.65 -2.84
CA TYR A 89 4.82 -17.27 -3.90
C TYR A 89 4.20 -16.34 -4.94
N TRP A 90 4.82 -15.17 -5.12
CA TRP A 90 4.24 -14.07 -5.91
C TRP A 90 4.03 -14.42 -7.39
N ALA A 91 4.94 -15.20 -8.00
CA ALA A 91 4.84 -15.56 -9.41
C ALA A 91 3.69 -16.53 -9.70
N LYS A 92 3.12 -17.15 -8.66
CA LYS A 92 1.86 -17.91 -8.71
C LYS A 92 0.65 -17.09 -8.24
N GLY A 93 0.80 -15.76 -8.16
CA GLY A 93 -0.25 -14.85 -7.70
C GLY A 93 -0.40 -14.78 -6.17
N GLY A 94 0.63 -15.15 -5.41
CA GLY A 94 0.62 -15.08 -3.94
C GLY A 94 0.91 -13.70 -3.34
N ILE A 95 0.90 -13.64 -2.01
CA ILE A 95 0.96 -12.39 -1.22
C ILE A 95 2.37 -11.98 -0.76
N GLU A 96 3.42 -12.73 -1.10
CA GLU A 96 4.80 -12.53 -0.61
C GLU A 96 5.28 -11.07 -0.73
N TYR A 97 5.11 -10.43 -1.89
CA TYR A 97 5.50 -9.03 -2.06
C TYR A 97 4.65 -8.07 -1.22
N LEU A 98 3.36 -8.32 -1.07
CA LEU A 98 2.49 -7.48 -0.23
C LEU A 98 2.90 -7.58 1.24
N ALA A 99 3.28 -8.77 1.71
CA ALA A 99 3.82 -8.96 3.04
C ALA A 99 5.15 -8.20 3.22
N PHE A 100 6.07 -8.32 2.25
CA PHE A 100 7.34 -7.59 2.27
C PHE A 100 7.14 -6.07 2.32
N TRP A 101 6.31 -5.52 1.43
CA TRP A 101 6.03 -4.07 1.39
C TRP A 101 5.27 -3.60 2.62
N GLY A 102 4.37 -4.42 3.16
CA GLY A 102 3.67 -4.15 4.40
C GLY A 102 4.64 -4.01 5.58
N ILE A 103 5.47 -5.03 5.81
CA ILE A 103 6.45 -5.02 6.91
C ILE A 103 7.45 -3.87 6.74
N THR A 104 7.88 -3.60 5.51
CA THR A 104 8.78 -2.47 5.20
C THR A 104 8.13 -1.13 5.55
N SER A 105 6.84 -0.95 5.21
CA SER A 105 6.07 0.24 5.54
C SER A 105 5.92 0.43 7.04
N LEU A 106 5.68 -0.67 7.77
CA LEU A 106 5.61 -0.66 9.23
C LEU A 106 6.96 -0.28 9.86
N ALA A 107 8.07 -0.81 9.34
CA ALA A 107 9.42 -0.46 9.79
C ALA A 107 9.75 1.02 9.56
N ILE A 108 9.35 1.60 8.40
CA ILE A 108 9.46 3.04 8.12
C ILE A 108 8.68 3.85 9.16
N ALA A 109 7.45 3.45 9.46
CA ALA A 109 6.61 4.07 10.47
C ALA A 109 7.32 4.09 11.84
N ILE A 110 7.76 2.93 12.32
CA ILE A 110 8.43 2.78 13.62
C ILE A 110 9.71 3.63 13.70
N ASP A 111 10.54 3.65 12.65
CA ASP A 111 11.75 4.49 12.61
C ASP A 111 11.41 5.98 12.71
N ALA A 112 10.34 6.44 12.05
CA ALA A 112 9.87 7.82 12.14
C ALA A 112 9.40 8.19 13.56
N TRP A 113 8.67 7.30 14.24
CA TRP A 113 8.27 7.51 15.65
C TRP A 113 9.46 7.59 16.59
N ARG A 114 10.44 6.70 16.45
CA ARG A 114 11.64 6.69 17.29
C ARG A 114 12.43 8.00 17.18
N LYS A 115 12.57 8.54 15.97
CA LYS A 115 13.26 9.82 15.73
C LYS A 115 12.53 10.99 16.38
N GLU A 116 11.20 11.02 16.29
CA GLU A 116 10.41 12.09 16.93
C GLU A 116 10.52 12.03 18.46
N GLN A 117 10.50 10.83 19.05
CA GLN A 117 10.70 10.67 20.49
C GLN A 117 12.10 11.15 20.92
N ALA A 118 13.14 10.83 20.14
CA ALA A 118 14.50 11.30 20.40
C ALA A 118 14.67 12.83 20.29
N LEU A 119 13.85 13.51 19.47
CA LEU A 119 13.84 14.98 19.40
C LEU A 119 13.12 15.65 20.58
N LYS A 120 12.31 14.89 21.33
CA LYS A 120 11.55 15.39 22.49
C LYS A 120 12.23 15.10 23.83
N ALA A 121 13.29 14.29 23.83
CA ALA A 121 14.10 13.93 25.00
C ALA A 121 15.27 14.91 25.15
#